data_AF-A0A2K5KLL5-F1
#
_entry.id   AF-A0A2K5KLL5-F1
#
_cell.length_a   1.000
_cell.length_b   1.000
_cell.length_c   1.000
_cell.angle_alpha   90.00
_cell.angle_beta   90.00
_cell.angle_gamma   90.00
#
_symmetry.space_group_name_H-M   'P 1'
#
loop_
_entity.id
_entity.type
_entity.pdbx_description
1 polymer ?
#
loop_
_entity_poly.entity_id
_entity_poly.type
_entity_poly.pdbx_seq_one_letter_code
_entity_poly.pdbx_strand_id
1 'polypeptide(L)'
;MENPQASFCFSESIPTPSNREETQQKSNLELLRISLLLIQSWLEPVQLLGSVFANNLVYGTSESDVYDLLKNLEEGIQTLMRRLQDGSPRTGQIFKQTYSTFDTDSQNDDTLLKNYGLLHCFRKDMDMVETFLHMVQCRAVEGSCGF
;
A
#
# COMPACT_ATOMS: atom_id res chain seq x y z
N MET A 1 -28.52 5.36 7.89
CA MET A 1 -27.89 4.54 8.94
C MET A 1 -26.58 4.05 8.38
N GLU A 2 -25.50 4.80 8.60
CA GLU A 2 -24.15 4.34 8.27
C GLU A 2 -23.81 3.16 9.18
N ASN A 3 -23.30 2.10 8.59
CA ASN A 3 -22.73 0.99 9.33
C ASN A 3 -21.42 1.47 9.97
N PRO A 4 -21.30 1.59 11.31
CA PRO A 4 -20.10 2.11 11.96
C PRO A 4 -18.86 1.20 11.81
N GLN A 5 -19.01 0.04 11.15
CA GLN A 5 -18.02 -1.04 11.06
C GLN A 5 -17.30 -1.11 9.71
N ALA A 6 -17.70 -0.33 8.71
CA ALA A 6 -16.96 -0.26 7.45
C ALA A 6 -15.95 0.88 7.54
N SER A 7 -14.73 0.59 8.02
CA SER A 7 -13.62 1.52 7.85
C SER A 7 -13.41 1.74 6.35
N PHE A 8 -13.87 2.89 5.84
CA PHE A 8 -13.69 3.23 4.43
C PHE A 8 -12.20 3.42 4.16
N CYS A 9 -11.60 2.49 3.41
CA CYS A 9 -10.20 2.61 3.03
C CYS A 9 -10.08 3.65 1.94
N PHE A 10 -9.13 4.58 2.08
CA PHE A 10 -8.91 5.62 1.09
C PHE A 10 -8.65 5.06 -0.31
N SER A 11 -8.07 3.86 -0.41
CA SER A 11 -7.87 3.13 -1.66
C SER A 11 -9.16 2.91 -2.48
N GLU A 12 -10.34 2.99 -1.87
CA GLU A 12 -11.64 2.95 -2.55
C GLU A 12 -11.93 4.21 -3.39
N SER A 13 -11.19 5.31 -3.16
CA SER A 13 -11.23 6.52 -3.99
C SER A 13 -10.24 6.50 -5.16
N ILE A 14 -9.27 5.58 -5.13
CA ILE A 14 -8.36 5.33 -6.24
C ILE A 14 -9.08 4.37 -7.20
N PRO A 15 -9.04 4.58 -8.53
CA PRO A 15 -9.60 3.64 -9.50
C PRO A 15 -8.73 2.37 -9.58
N THR A 16 -8.73 1.60 -8.50
CA THR A 16 -8.06 0.33 -8.32
C THR A 16 -8.89 -0.76 -9.00
N PRO A 17 -8.28 -1.64 -9.80
CA PRO A 17 -9.00 -2.79 -10.32
C PRO A 17 -9.44 -3.67 -9.15
N SER A 18 -10.74 -3.97 -9.08
CA SER A 18 -11.37 -4.65 -7.94
C SER A 18 -11.35 -6.18 -8.05
N ASN A 19 -11.00 -6.70 -9.22
CA ASN A 19 -11.00 -8.13 -9.52
C ASN A 19 -9.89 -8.49 -10.52
N ARG A 20 -9.70 -9.80 -10.71
CA ARG A 20 -8.65 -10.35 -11.60
C ARG A 20 -8.81 -9.88 -13.05
N GLU A 21 -10.04 -9.77 -13.54
CA GLU A 21 -10.35 -9.40 -14.94
C GLU A 21 -9.98 -7.93 -15.20
N GLU A 22 -10.37 -7.02 -14.32
CA GLU A 22 -9.98 -5.61 -14.39
C GLU A 22 -8.46 -5.45 -14.26
N THR A 23 -7.83 -6.21 -13.38
CA THR A 23 -6.37 -6.19 -13.21
C THR A 23 -5.68 -6.65 -14.50
N GLN A 24 -6.24 -7.68 -15.16
CA GLN A 24 -5.74 -8.18 -16.45
C GLN A 24 -5.85 -7.15 -17.58
N GLN A 25 -6.81 -6.23 -17.52
CA GLN A 25 -6.98 -5.19 -18.54
C GLN A 25 -6.02 -4.00 -18.37
N LYS A 26 -5.46 -3.80 -17.17
CA LYS A 26 -4.50 -2.72 -16.89
C LYS A 26 -3.13 -3.00 -17.49
N SER A 27 -2.49 -1.97 -18.04
CA SER A 27 -1.09 -2.04 -18.47
C SER A 27 -0.15 -2.20 -17.27
N ASN A 28 1.04 -2.76 -17.49
CA ASN A 28 2.06 -2.90 -16.43
C ASN A 28 2.39 -1.55 -15.78
N LEU A 29 2.44 -0.49 -16.58
CA LEU A 29 2.72 0.85 -16.08
C LEU A 29 1.58 1.40 -15.20
N GLU A 30 0.32 1.13 -15.54
CA GLU A 30 -0.82 1.51 -14.69
C GLU A 30 -0.79 0.74 -13.37
N LEU A 31 -0.53 -0.57 -13.39
CA LEU A 31 -0.43 -1.40 -12.19
C LEU A 31 0.70 -0.90 -11.26
N LEU A 32 1.87 -0.60 -11.81
CA LEU A 32 2.99 -0.01 -11.05
C LEU A 32 2.64 1.37 -10.51
N ARG A 33 1.95 2.21 -11.28
CA ARG A 33 1.55 3.55 -10.83
C ARG A 33 0.55 3.46 -9.68
N ILE A 34 -0.46 2.59 -9.76
CA ILE A 34 -1.42 2.38 -8.67
C ILE A 34 -0.70 1.86 -7.42
N SER A 35 0.20 0.88 -7.59
CA SER A 35 1.00 0.34 -6.48
C SER A 35 1.82 1.42 -5.79
N LEU A 36 2.46 2.31 -6.56
CA LEU A 36 3.22 3.43 -6.03
C LEU A 36 2.34 4.38 -5.21
N LEU A 37 1.13 4.70 -5.68
CA LEU A 37 0.20 5.57 -4.95
C LEU A 37 -0.20 4.98 -3.60
N LEU A 38 -0.49 3.67 -3.56
CA LEU A 38 -0.83 2.97 -2.32
C LEU A 38 0.34 2.97 -1.33
N ILE A 39 1.55 2.67 -1.78
CA ILE A 39 2.75 2.70 -0.92
C ILE A 39 2.96 4.11 -0.36
N GLN A 40 2.90 5.13 -1.22
CA GLN A 40 3.11 6.52 -0.82
C GLN A 40 2.06 7.02 0.19
N SER A 41 0.82 6.55 0.11
CA SER A 41 -0.22 6.93 1.08
C SER A 41 -0.03 6.30 2.48
N TRP A 42 0.88 5.33 2.62
CA TRP A 42 1.16 4.65 3.89
C TRP A 42 2.45 5.12 4.57
N LEU A 43 3.36 5.80 3.85
CA LEU A 43 4.69 6.19 4.37
C LEU A 43 4.65 7.05 5.64
N GLU A 44 3.70 7.97 5.76
CA GLU A 44 3.53 8.79 6.96
C GLU A 44 2.81 8.01 8.07
N PRO A 45 1.64 7.37 7.83
CA PRO A 45 0.95 6.61 8.86
C PRO A 45 1.82 5.54 9.53
N VAL A 46 2.58 4.74 8.78
CA VAL A 46 3.30 3.59 9.36
C VAL A 46 4.42 3.98 10.32
N GLN A 47 4.86 5.24 10.33
CA GLN A 47 5.89 5.71 11.27
C GLN A 47 5.42 5.64 12.73
N LEU A 48 4.11 5.69 12.98
CA LEU A 48 3.54 5.55 14.32
C LEU A 48 3.02 4.14 14.62
N LEU A 49 3.18 3.20 13.69
CA LEU A 49 2.63 1.86 13.83
C LEU A 49 3.18 1.12 15.06
N GLY A 50 4.49 1.15 15.28
CA GLY A 50 5.10 0.47 16.44
C GLY A 50 4.70 1.10 17.77
N SER A 51 4.55 2.43 17.81
CA SER A 51 4.16 3.17 19.01
C SER A 51 2.76 2.81 19.52
N VAL A 52 1.84 2.40 18.63
CA VAL A 52 0.48 1.98 18.99
C VAL A 52 0.42 0.52 19.44
N PHE A 53 1.30 -0.34 18.92
CA PHE A 53 1.27 -1.79 19.17
C PHE A 53 2.50 -2.30 19.94
N ALA A 54 3.20 -1.43 20.67
CA ALA A 54 4.42 -1.71 21.44
C ALA A 54 4.27 -2.84 22.49
N ASN A 55 3.06 -3.33 22.74
CA ASN A 55 2.76 -4.50 23.56
C ASN A 55 3.02 -5.82 22.80
N ASN A 56 4.29 -6.17 22.62
CA ASN A 56 4.90 -7.52 22.73
C ASN A 56 4.22 -8.79 22.13
N LEU A 57 3.36 -8.70 21.12
CA LEU A 57 2.94 -9.89 20.33
C LEU A 57 3.55 -9.95 18.91
N VAL A 58 4.21 -8.88 18.47
CA VAL A 58 4.93 -8.81 17.18
C VAL A 58 6.41 -8.53 17.46
N TYR A 59 7.03 -9.37 18.29
CA TYR A 59 8.46 -9.30 18.56
C TYR A 59 9.21 -9.92 17.36
N GLY A 60 9.58 -9.09 16.39
CA GLY A 60 10.36 -9.56 15.23
C GLY A 60 10.59 -8.53 14.13
N THR A 61 9.78 -7.49 14.04
CA THR A 61 9.99 -6.38 13.09
C THR A 61 10.22 -5.12 13.89
N SER A 62 11.44 -4.57 13.85
CA SER A 62 11.69 -3.25 14.42
C SER A 62 10.77 -2.24 13.73
N GLU A 63 10.33 -1.21 14.44
CA GLU A 63 9.47 -0.14 13.90
C GLU A 63 10.08 0.56 12.66
N SER A 64 11.42 0.49 12.53
CA SER A 64 12.19 0.88 11.34
C SER A 64 11.87 0.01 10.13
N ASP A 65 11.61 -1.29 10.32
CA ASP A 65 11.59 -2.27 9.24
C ASP A 65 10.43 -2.01 8.26
N VAL A 66 9.22 -1.71 8.75
CA VAL A 66 8.05 -1.53 7.85
C VAL A 66 8.19 -0.27 7.01
N TYR A 67 8.58 0.85 7.62
CA TYR A 67 8.84 2.09 6.88
C TYR A 67 9.94 1.89 5.83
N ASP A 68 11.06 1.29 6.23
CA ASP A 68 12.20 1.05 5.35
C ASP A 68 11.84 0.08 4.21
N LEU A 69 11.04 -0.96 4.48
CA LEU A 69 10.51 -1.88 3.46
C LEU A 69 9.62 -1.14 2.44
N LEU A 70 8.71 -0.28 2.90
CA LEU A 70 7.86 0.52 2.01
C LEU A 70 8.70 1.49 1.18
N LYS A 71 9.74 2.11 1.75
CA LYS A 71 10.65 2.99 1.02
C LYS A 71 11.46 2.26 -0.04
N ASN A 72 12.03 1.11 0.30
CA ASN A 72 12.73 0.27 -0.67
C ASN A 72 11.80 -0.17 -1.81
N LEU A 73 10.54 -0.49 -1.50
CA LEU A 73 9.55 -0.86 -2.50
C LEU A 73 9.15 0.33 -3.40
N GLU A 74 8.98 1.52 -2.82
CA GLU A 74 8.75 2.78 -3.54
C GLU A 74 9.85 3.01 -4.60
N GLU A 75 11.12 2.93 -4.19
CA GLU A 75 12.28 3.12 -5.07
C GLU A 75 12.37 2.06 -6.17
N GLY A 76 12.09 0.80 -5.82
CA GLY A 76 12.04 -0.32 -6.76
C GLY A 76 11.00 -0.10 -7.86
N ILE A 77 9.78 0.28 -7.49
CA ILE A 77 8.68 0.55 -8.44
C ILE A 77 9.01 1.76 -9.31
N GLN A 78 9.50 2.86 -8.75
CA GLN A 78 9.92 4.04 -9.51
C GLN A 78 11.02 3.68 -10.53
N THR A 79 11.93 2.79 -10.18
CA THR A 79 12.97 2.28 -11.08
C THR A 79 12.39 1.46 -12.23
N LEU A 80 11.44 0.56 -11.95
CA LEU A 80 10.74 -0.22 -12.99
C LEU A 80 9.94 0.68 -13.94
N MET A 81 9.20 1.65 -13.41
CA MET A 81 8.42 2.60 -14.21
C MET A 81 9.31 3.41 -15.16
N ARG A 82 10.48 3.89 -14.70
CA ARG A 82 11.45 4.61 -15.55
C ARG A 82 11.94 3.75 -16.72
N ARG A 83 12.19 2.46 -16.47
CA ARG A 83 12.63 1.52 -17.52
C ARG A 83 11.55 1.24 -18.57
N LEU A 84 10.28 1.17 -18.15
CA LEU A 84 9.15 0.93 -19.05
C LEU A 84 8.72 2.15 -19.87
N GLN A 85 9.13 3.36 -19.47
CA GLN A 85 8.79 4.63 -20.14
C GLN A 85 9.91 5.18 -21.03
N ASP A 86 10.83 4.32 -21.51
CA ASP A 86 12.02 4.70 -22.30
C ASP A 86 12.88 5.79 -21.64
N GLY A 87 12.89 5.85 -20.30
CA GLY A 87 13.68 6.82 -19.54
C GLY A 87 13.17 8.27 -19.57
N SER A 88 11.98 8.54 -20.12
CA SER A 88 11.39 9.89 -20.09
C SER A 88 10.94 10.25 -18.66
N PRO A 89 11.54 11.27 -18.00
CA PRO A 89 11.12 11.67 -16.68
C PRO A 89 9.79 12.41 -16.77
N ARG A 90 8.68 11.75 -16.44
CA ARG A 90 7.49 12.49 -15.99
C ARG A 90 7.68 12.82 -14.52
N THR A 91 7.52 14.09 -14.18
CA THR A 91 7.35 14.56 -12.81
C THR A 91 6.36 13.62 -12.13
N GLY A 92 6.84 12.89 -11.12
CA GLY A 92 6.00 12.01 -10.31
C GLY A 92 4.79 12.82 -9.86
N GLN A 93 3.59 12.26 -10.03
CA GLN A 93 2.41 12.89 -9.47
C GLN A 93 2.62 12.84 -7.96
N ILE A 94 2.97 13.99 -7.36
CA ILE A 94 3.10 14.10 -5.91
C ILE A 94 1.73 13.77 -5.36
N PHE A 95 1.61 12.59 -4.80
CA PHE A 95 0.36 12.17 -4.20
C PHE A 95 0.23 12.90 -2.88
N LYS A 96 -0.71 13.85 -2.83
CA LYS A 96 -0.93 14.71 -1.65
C LYS A 96 -1.90 14.10 -0.64
N GLN A 97 -2.48 12.94 -0.94
CA GLN A 97 -3.49 12.33 -0.09
C GLN A 97 -2.90 11.09 0.58
N THR A 98 -2.93 11.09 1.91
CA THR A 98 -2.35 10.05 2.77
C THR A 98 -3.42 9.60 3.75
N TYR A 99 -3.27 8.41 4.34
CA TYR A 99 -4.14 8.00 5.44
C TYR A 99 -3.91 8.89 6.66
N SER A 100 -4.90 8.95 7.55
CA SER A 100 -4.67 9.51 8.88
C SER A 100 -3.62 8.70 9.62
N THR A 101 -2.80 9.35 10.42
CA THR A 101 -1.81 8.67 11.26
C THR A 101 -2.48 7.84 12.36
N PHE A 102 -1.77 6.81 12.82
CA PHE A 102 -2.15 6.07 14.02
C PHE A 102 -2.12 6.98 15.25
N ASP A 103 -2.99 6.69 16.21
CA ASP A 103 -3.13 7.46 17.44
C ASP A 103 -2.70 6.62 18.64
N THR A 104 -1.82 7.19 19.47
CA THR A 104 -1.19 6.51 20.61
C THR A 104 -2.04 6.50 21.87
N ASP A 105 -3.18 7.21 21.89
CA ASP A 105 -4.11 7.19 23.02
C ASP A 105 -4.86 5.85 23.08
N SER A 106 -4.20 4.84 23.62
CA SER A 106 -4.73 3.47 23.75
C SER A 106 -5.80 3.33 24.83
N GLN A 107 -6.16 4.40 25.55
CA GLN A 107 -7.17 4.35 26.62
C GLN A 107 -8.59 4.65 26.13
N ASN A 108 -8.73 5.09 24.88
CA ASN A 108 -10.02 5.38 24.25
C ASN A 108 -10.42 4.27 23.28
N ASP A 109 -11.58 3.64 23.51
CA ASP A 109 -12.13 2.57 22.66
C ASP A 109 -12.35 3.05 21.21
N ASP A 110 -12.72 4.31 21.00
CA ASP A 110 -12.89 4.88 19.66
C ASP A 110 -11.55 5.01 18.92
N THR A 111 -10.49 5.37 19.65
CA THR A 111 -9.11 5.43 19.12
C THR A 111 -8.62 4.04 18.74
N LEU A 112 -8.89 3.04 19.58
CA LEU A 112 -8.56 1.65 19.30
C LEU A 112 -9.27 1.15 18.04
N LEU A 113 -10.57 1.42 17.91
CA LEU A 113 -11.36 1.05 16.72
C LEU A 113 -10.84 1.72 15.45
N LYS A 114 -10.50 3.02 15.51
CA LYS A 114 -9.87 3.76 14.40
C LYS A 114 -8.55 3.11 13.98
N ASN A 115 -7.68 2.77 14.94
CA ASN A 115 -6.39 2.13 14.66
C ASN A 115 -6.56 0.74 14.04
N TYR A 116 -7.55 -0.04 14.48
CA TYR A 116 -7.90 -1.32 13.83
C TYR A 116 -8.39 -1.12 12.40
N GLY A 117 -9.20 -0.09 12.14
CA GLY A 117 -9.62 0.29 10.78
C GLY A 117 -8.42 0.62 9.88
N LEU A 118 -7.44 1.37 10.39
CA LEU A 118 -6.20 1.66 9.66
C LEU A 118 -5.39 0.38 9.38
N LEU A 119 -5.24 -0.52 10.34
CA LEU A 119 -4.57 -1.81 10.10
C LEU A 119 -5.28 -2.66 9.04
N HIS A 120 -6.62 -2.68 9.08
CA HIS A 120 -7.41 -3.37 8.06
C HIS A 120 -7.13 -2.81 6.67
N CYS A 121 -7.13 -1.48 6.54
CA CYS A 121 -6.81 -0.81 5.28
C CYS A 121 -5.36 -1.03 4.83
N PHE A 122 -4.40 -1.01 5.76
CA PHE A 122 -2.99 -1.28 5.45
C PHE A 122 -2.85 -2.68 4.84
N ARG A 123 -3.44 -3.70 5.48
CA ARG A 123 -3.44 -5.06 4.96
C ARG A 123 -4.09 -5.14 3.58
N LYS A 124 -5.29 -4.58 3.42
CA LYS A 124 -6.03 -4.57 2.14
C LYS A 124 -5.21 -3.93 1.02
N ASP A 125 -4.56 -2.80 1.30
CA ASP A 125 -3.77 -2.08 0.32
C ASP A 125 -2.48 -2.81 -0.05
N MET A 126 -1.82 -3.44 0.93
CA MET A 126 -0.62 -4.25 0.65
C MET A 126 -0.96 -5.53 -0.13
N ASP A 127 -2.11 -6.18 0.14
CA ASP A 127 -2.60 -7.33 -0.66
C ASP A 127 -2.83 -6.91 -2.14
N MET A 128 -3.33 -5.69 -2.37
CA MET A 128 -3.46 -5.13 -3.72
C MET A 128 -2.10 -4.88 -4.38
N VAL A 129 -1.17 -4.24 -3.67
CA VAL A 129 0.20 -3.99 -4.16
C VAL A 129 0.88 -5.31 -4.55
N GLU A 130 0.82 -6.32 -3.69
CA GLU A 130 1.39 -7.65 -3.97
C GLU A 130 0.78 -8.25 -5.25
N THR A 131 -0.55 -8.24 -5.36
CA THR A 131 -1.27 -8.77 -6.52
C THR A 131 -0.83 -8.08 -7.83
N PHE A 132 -0.72 -6.76 -7.80
CA PHE A 132 -0.34 -5.97 -8.98
C PHE A 132 1.11 -6.20 -9.39
N LEU A 133 2.04 -6.22 -8.42
CA LEU A 133 3.46 -6.49 -8.68
C LEU A 133 3.67 -7.91 -9.19
N HIS A 134 2.99 -8.89 -8.60
CA HIS A 134 3.01 -10.27 -9.07
C HIS A 134 2.52 -10.37 -10.52
N MET A 135 1.43 -9.68 -10.88
CA MET A 135 0.95 -9.66 -12.27
C MET A 135 1.96 -9.02 -13.23
N VAL A 136 2.60 -7.92 -12.84
CA VAL A 136 3.66 -7.29 -13.64
C VAL A 136 4.83 -8.25 -13.85
N GLN A 137 5.26 -8.94 -12.80
CA GLN A 137 6.31 -9.95 -12.86
C GLN A 137 5.96 -11.07 -13.84
N CYS A 138 4.76 -11.68 -13.71
CA CYS A 138 4.29 -12.75 -14.59
C CYS A 138 4.28 -12.38 -16.08
N ARG A 139 4.01 -11.10 -16.39
CA ARG A 139 3.96 -10.62 -17.77
C ARG A 139 5.34 -10.27 -18.33
N ALA A 140 6.29 -9.93 -17.46
CA ALA A 140 7.61 -9.43 -17.86
C ALA A 140 8.69 -10.52 -17.88
N VAL A 141 8.52 -11.60 -17.13
CA VAL A 141 9.52 -12.65 -16.97
C VAL A 141 8.95 -14.00 -17.40
N GLU A 142 9.53 -14.59 -18.46
CA GLU A 142 9.12 -15.93 -18.90
C GLU A 142 9.37 -16.98 -17.80
N GLY A 143 8.38 -17.84 -17.55
CA GLY A 143 8.47 -18.90 -16.55
C GLY A 143 8.40 -18.44 -15.10
N SER A 144 8.21 -17.14 -14.81
CA SER A 144 8.11 -16.65 -13.42
C SER A 144 6.81 -17.02 -12.73
N CYS A 145 5.77 -17.36 -13.50
CA CYS A 145 4.47 -17.73 -12.97
C CYS A 145 4.02 -19.04 -13.61
N GLY A 146 3.76 -20.04 -12.77
CA GLY A 146 3.20 -21.31 -13.21
C GLY A 146 1.76 -21.11 -13.67
N PHE A 147 1.52 -21.38 -14.95
CA PHE A 147 0.19 -21.66 -15.48
C PHE A 147 0.11 -23.16 -15.77
#